data_AF-A0A9E4SD67-F1
#
_entry.id   AF-A0A9E4SD67-F1
#
_cell.length_a   1.000
_cell.length_b   1.000
_cell.length_c   1.000
_cell.angle_alpha   90.00
_cell.angle_beta   90.00
_cell.angle_gamma   90.00
#
_symmetry.space_group_name_H-M   'P 1'
#
loop_
_entity.id
_entity.type
_entity.pdbx_description
1 polymer ?
#
loop_
_entity_poly.entity_id
_entity_poly.type
_entity_poly.pdbx_seq_one_letter_code
_entity_poly.pdbx_strand_id
1 'polypeptide(L)'
;QIRDEIGGFDLSFLAEMPLEEAKAWLKRLNCIGPKTAAIILCFSLGMPAMPVDTHIYRVSQRLGLIGPKVNAEKAHDILEPMVAPEDVFPFHMYLIRHGRQVCKAQRPRCGECLMGWGCPTKPKMERAAVADAKKKAKRKPAAKKRKAS
;
A
#
# COMPACT_ATOMS: atom_id res chain seq x y z
N GLN A 1 7.88 -15.79 -24.77
CA GLN A 1 6.73 -14.87 -24.90
C GLN A 1 7.19 -13.51 -25.42
N ILE A 2 7.79 -12.62 -24.62
CA ILE A 2 8.14 -11.26 -25.08
C ILE A 2 9.06 -11.29 -26.32
N ARG A 3 10.19 -12.02 -26.27
CA ARG A 3 11.11 -12.16 -27.42
C ARG A 3 10.43 -12.68 -28.69
N ASP A 4 9.43 -13.55 -28.53
CA ASP A 4 8.72 -14.16 -29.65
C ASP A 4 7.68 -13.20 -30.25
N GLU A 5 7.11 -12.29 -29.45
CA GLU A 5 6.11 -11.30 -29.91
C GLU A 5 6.74 -10.06 -30.54
N ILE A 6 7.80 -9.51 -29.93
CA ILE A 6 8.39 -8.22 -30.33
C ILE A 6 9.81 -8.34 -30.90
N GLY A 7 10.35 -9.56 -31.01
CA GLY A 7 11.69 -9.80 -31.54
C GLY A 7 12.84 -9.36 -30.62
N GLY A 8 12.55 -8.90 -29.41
CA GLY A 8 13.54 -8.36 -28.46
C GLY A 8 13.09 -8.42 -26.99
N PHE A 9 13.85 -7.74 -26.11
CA PHE A 9 13.56 -7.63 -24.67
C PHE A 9 13.28 -6.19 -24.23
N ASP A 10 13.12 -5.28 -25.19
CA ASP A 10 12.85 -3.87 -24.93
C ASP A 10 11.34 -3.61 -24.83
N LEU A 11 10.93 -2.95 -23.75
CA LEU A 11 9.54 -2.58 -23.49
C LEU A 11 9.29 -1.08 -23.65
N SER A 12 10.27 -0.32 -24.16
CA SER A 12 10.20 1.14 -24.28
C SER A 12 9.03 1.60 -25.16
N PHE A 13 8.59 0.79 -26.13
CA PHE A 13 7.43 1.08 -26.98
C PHE A 13 6.12 1.27 -26.19
N LEU A 14 6.02 0.71 -24.98
CA LEU A 14 4.84 0.88 -24.12
C LEU A 14 4.66 2.33 -23.63
N ALA A 15 5.74 3.12 -23.57
CA ALA A 15 5.68 4.51 -23.13
C ALA A 15 4.93 5.41 -24.12
N GLU A 16 4.89 5.02 -25.40
CA GLU A 16 4.19 5.74 -26.47
C GLU A 16 2.71 5.35 -26.59
N MET A 17 2.25 4.38 -25.80
CA MET A 17 0.88 3.88 -25.83
C MET A 17 -0.02 4.59 -24.80
N PRO A 18 -1.34 4.66 -25.04
CA PRO A 18 -2.28 5.01 -23.99
C PRO A 18 -2.11 4.11 -22.76
N LEU A 19 -2.18 4.71 -21.56
CA LEU A 19 -1.88 4.02 -20.30
C LEU A 19 -2.67 2.71 -20.12
N GLU A 20 -3.97 2.73 -20.44
CA GLU A 20 -4.83 1.55 -20.33
C GLU A 20 -4.44 0.43 -21.30
N GLU A 21 -4.01 0.79 -22.52
CA GLU A 21 -3.53 -0.18 -23.50
C GLU A 21 -2.18 -0.79 -23.07
N ALA A 22 -1.27 0.02 -22.54
CA ALA A 22 0.01 -0.44 -22.01
C ALA A 22 -0.19 -1.42 -20.84
N LYS A 23 -1.12 -1.11 -19.92
CA LYS A 23 -1.51 -2.04 -18.83
C LYS A 23 -2.11 -3.32 -19.37
N ALA A 24 -3.03 -3.23 -20.33
CA ALA A 24 -3.68 -4.38 -20.93
C ALA A 24 -2.66 -5.30 -21.62
N TRP A 25 -1.72 -4.71 -22.37
CA TRP A 25 -0.65 -5.45 -23.03
C TRP A 25 0.18 -6.25 -22.03
N LEU A 26 0.66 -5.60 -20.96
CA LEU A 26 1.44 -6.25 -19.90
C LEU A 26 0.64 -7.36 -19.20
N LYS A 27 -0.65 -7.15 -18.91
CA LYS A 27 -1.51 -8.14 -18.23
C LYS A 27 -1.80 -9.40 -19.06
N ARG A 28 -1.55 -9.40 -20.37
CA ARG A 28 -1.62 -10.63 -21.19
C ARG A 28 -0.43 -11.55 -21.00
N LEU A 29 0.68 -11.04 -20.46
CA LEU A 29 1.86 -11.84 -20.19
C LEU A 29 1.61 -12.75 -18.98
N ASN A 30 2.10 -13.99 -19.06
CA ASN A 30 1.97 -14.94 -17.97
C ASN A 30 2.58 -14.37 -16.67
N CYS A 31 1.85 -14.51 -15.56
CA CYS A 31 2.25 -14.04 -14.22
C CYS A 31 2.28 -12.52 -14.01
N ILE A 32 1.84 -11.70 -14.97
CA ILE A 32 1.77 -10.25 -14.79
C ILE A 32 0.34 -9.83 -14.40
N GLY A 33 0.14 -9.58 -13.10
CA GLY A 33 -1.10 -8.99 -12.59
C GLY A 33 -1.12 -7.45 -12.63
N PRO A 34 -2.25 -6.81 -12.25
CA PRO A 34 -2.41 -5.35 -12.26
C PRO A 34 -1.30 -4.60 -11.51
N LYS A 35 -0.88 -5.12 -10.35
CA LYS A 35 0.21 -4.54 -9.57
C LYS A 35 1.54 -4.57 -10.30
N THR A 36 1.91 -5.72 -10.86
CA THR A 36 3.20 -5.90 -11.55
C THR A 36 3.25 -5.00 -12.79
N ALA A 37 2.15 -4.95 -13.56
CA ALA A 37 2.03 -4.03 -14.70
C ALA A 37 2.24 -2.57 -14.28
N ALA A 38 1.53 -2.10 -13.24
CA ALA A 38 1.67 -0.74 -12.76
C ALA A 38 3.09 -0.41 -12.25
N ILE A 39 3.78 -1.36 -11.61
CA ILE A 39 5.18 -1.17 -11.22
C ILE A 39 6.07 -0.96 -12.43
N ILE A 40 5.96 -1.79 -13.46
CA ILE A 40 6.79 -1.68 -14.68
C ILE A 40 6.56 -0.31 -15.34
N LEU A 41 5.30 0.05 -15.56
CA LEU A 41 4.94 1.31 -16.23
C LEU A 41 5.40 2.53 -15.41
N CYS A 42 5.21 2.52 -14.09
CA CYS A 42 5.57 3.65 -13.24
C CYS A 42 7.08 3.81 -13.02
N PHE A 43 7.77 2.74 -12.65
CA PHE A 43 9.17 2.82 -12.24
C PHE A 43 10.14 2.77 -13.41
N SER A 44 9.84 1.99 -14.45
CA SER A 44 10.75 1.81 -15.57
C SER A 44 10.45 2.78 -16.72
N LEU A 45 9.18 3.11 -16.94
CA LEU A 45 8.75 3.92 -18.08
C LEU A 45 8.27 5.32 -17.69
N GLY A 46 8.25 5.67 -16.40
CA GLY A 46 7.83 6.99 -15.92
C GLY A 46 6.36 7.31 -16.17
N MET A 47 5.53 6.32 -16.49
CA MET A 47 4.11 6.52 -16.77
C MET A 47 3.31 6.66 -15.47
N PRO A 48 2.17 7.37 -15.47
CA PRO A 48 1.37 7.62 -14.27
C PRO A 48 0.50 6.41 -13.88
N ALA A 49 1.03 5.19 -13.96
CA ALA A 49 0.36 3.98 -13.49
C ALA A 49 0.47 3.90 -11.96
N MET A 50 -0.63 3.67 -11.23
CA MET A 50 -0.59 3.64 -9.76
C MET A 50 -0.44 2.21 -9.19
N PRO A 51 0.75 1.79 -8.74
CA PRO A 51 0.92 0.53 -8.05
C PRO A 51 0.40 0.61 -6.61
N VAL A 52 -0.55 -0.25 -6.28
CA VAL A 52 -1.07 -0.45 -4.94
C VAL A 52 -0.50 -1.73 -4.34
N ASP A 53 0.28 -1.59 -3.27
CA ASP A 53 0.75 -2.72 -2.47
C ASP A 53 -0.10 -2.90 -1.19
N THR A 54 0.29 -3.84 -0.32
CA THR A 54 -0.43 -4.12 0.91
C THR A 54 -0.34 -2.98 1.94
N HIS A 55 0.68 -2.13 1.85
CA HIS A 55 0.81 -0.95 2.70
C HIS A 55 -0.12 0.16 2.21
N ILE A 56 -0.07 0.49 0.92
CA ILE A 56 -0.95 1.48 0.28
C ILE A 56 -2.40 1.07 0.46
N TYR A 57 -2.76 -0.17 0.11
CA TYR A 57 -4.12 -0.68 0.25
C TYR A 57 -4.65 -0.48 1.68
N ARG A 58 -3.87 -0.87 2.70
CA ARG A 58 -4.26 -0.70 4.11
C ARG A 58 -4.37 0.78 4.50
N VAL A 59 -3.43 1.61 4.08
CA VAL A 59 -3.43 3.05 4.39
C VAL A 59 -4.66 3.70 3.74
N SER A 60 -4.91 3.45 2.47
CA SER A 60 -6.06 3.96 1.72
C SER A 60 -7.39 3.52 2.34
N GLN A 61 -7.53 2.25 2.75
CA GLN A 61 -8.70 1.78 3.51
C GLN A 61 -8.89 2.53 4.82
N ARG A 62 -7.79 2.76 5.56
CA ARG A 62 -7.85 3.41 6.89
C ARG A 62 -8.11 4.90 6.83
N LEU A 63 -7.65 5.56 5.77
CA LEU A 63 -7.89 6.97 5.49
C LEU A 63 -9.27 7.19 4.84
N GLY A 64 -9.92 6.13 4.35
CA GLY A 64 -11.20 6.23 3.65
C GLY A 64 -11.07 6.67 2.20
N LEU A 65 -9.86 6.60 1.61
CA LEU A 65 -9.64 6.87 0.18
C LEU A 65 -10.29 5.81 -0.70
N ILE A 66 -10.38 4.58 -0.19
CA ILE A 66 -11.12 3.49 -0.84
C ILE A 66 -12.13 2.90 0.13
N GLY A 67 -13.25 2.40 -0.41
CA GLY A 67 -14.34 1.86 0.39
C GLY A 67 -14.00 0.54 1.08
N PRO A 68 -14.67 0.18 2.19
CA PRO A 68 -14.35 -1.00 3.01
C PRO A 68 -14.52 -2.35 2.29
N LYS A 69 -15.27 -2.37 1.18
CA LYS A 69 -15.51 -3.57 0.35
C LYS A 69 -14.65 -3.62 -0.92
N VAL A 70 -13.82 -2.61 -1.17
CA VAL A 70 -12.89 -2.56 -2.30
C VAL A 70 -11.78 -3.57 -2.05
N ASN A 71 -11.57 -4.50 -2.99
CA ASN A 71 -10.46 -5.44 -2.92
C ASN A 71 -9.15 -4.80 -3.45
N ALA A 72 -8.03 -5.48 -3.24
CA ALA A 72 -6.72 -4.93 -3.62
C ALA A 72 -6.58 -4.71 -5.15
N GLU A 73 -7.20 -5.57 -5.96
CA GLU A 73 -7.15 -5.44 -7.43
C GLU A 73 -7.85 -4.16 -7.91
N LYS A 74 -9.07 -3.90 -7.42
CA LYS A 74 -9.84 -2.69 -7.77
C LYS A 74 -9.27 -1.41 -7.16
N ALA A 75 -8.41 -1.52 -6.14
CA ALA A 75 -7.82 -0.34 -5.50
C ALA A 75 -6.89 0.43 -6.44
N HIS A 76 -6.27 -0.24 -7.41
CA HIS A 76 -5.46 0.41 -8.45
C HIS A 76 -6.29 1.40 -9.25
N ASP A 77 -7.38 0.91 -9.84
CA ASP A 77 -8.26 1.70 -10.72
C ASP A 77 -8.96 2.85 -9.98
N ILE A 78 -9.15 2.73 -8.66
CA ILE A 78 -9.78 3.77 -7.84
C ILE A 78 -8.77 4.84 -7.42
N LEU A 79 -7.56 4.44 -7.01
CA LEU A 79 -6.56 5.38 -6.50
C LEU A 79 -5.84 6.13 -7.62
N GLU A 80 -5.67 5.52 -8.80
CA GLU A 80 -4.98 6.16 -9.92
C GLU A 80 -5.62 7.49 -10.36
N PRO A 81 -6.93 7.59 -10.62
CA PRO A 81 -7.54 8.86 -11.04
C PRO A 81 -7.65 9.89 -9.91
N MET A 82 -7.33 9.53 -8.65
CA MET A 82 -7.34 10.47 -7.51
C MET A 82 -6.06 11.29 -7.40
N VAL A 83 -5.01 10.92 -8.14
CA VAL A 83 -3.68 11.51 -8.05
C VAL A 83 -3.36 12.17 -9.39
N ALA A 84 -2.82 13.39 -9.36
CA ALA A 84 -2.33 14.02 -10.58
C ALA A 84 -1.24 13.13 -11.21
N PRO A 85 -1.18 13.00 -12.56
CA PRO A 85 -0.21 12.13 -13.23
C PRO A 85 1.24 12.30 -12.74
N GLU A 86 1.68 13.54 -12.58
CA GLU A 86 3.01 13.93 -12.07
C GLU A 86 3.27 13.51 -10.62
N ASP A 87 2.21 13.29 -9.84
CA ASP A 87 2.28 12.96 -8.42
C ASP A 87 2.15 11.46 -8.15
N VAL A 88 1.88 10.61 -9.14
CA VAL A 88 1.65 9.17 -8.93
C VAL A 88 2.84 8.49 -8.26
N PHE A 89 4.05 8.74 -8.77
CA PHE A 89 5.28 8.20 -8.19
C PHE A 89 5.55 8.69 -6.76
N PRO A 90 5.60 10.01 -6.48
CA PRO A 90 5.82 10.48 -5.11
C PRO A 90 4.69 10.04 -4.16
N PHE A 91 3.44 10.05 -4.59
CA PHE A 91 2.31 9.56 -3.81
C PHE A 91 2.50 8.10 -3.40
N HIS A 92 2.84 7.22 -4.35
CA HIS A 92 3.16 5.82 -4.10
C HIS A 92 4.27 5.67 -3.04
N MET A 93 5.37 6.42 -3.19
CA MET A 93 6.51 6.38 -2.26
C MET A 93 6.15 6.87 -0.86
N TYR A 94 5.42 7.97 -0.74
CA TYR A 94 5.00 8.50 0.55
C TYR A 94 4.04 7.56 1.28
N LEU A 95 3.05 6.98 0.59
CA LEU A 95 2.11 6.06 1.21
C LEU A 95 2.77 4.74 1.65
N ILE A 96 3.70 4.19 0.85
CA ILE A 96 4.48 3.01 1.28
C ILE A 96 5.29 3.33 2.52
N ARG A 97 6.05 4.44 2.51
CA ARG A 97 6.87 4.85 3.66
C ARG A 97 6.01 5.04 4.90
N HIS A 98 4.89 5.75 4.76
CA HIS A 98 3.94 5.97 5.85
C HIS A 98 3.35 4.67 6.37
N GLY A 99 2.92 3.76 5.49
CA GLY A 99 2.38 2.47 5.87
C GLY A 99 3.38 1.58 6.59
N ARG A 100 4.67 1.67 6.24
CA ARG A 100 5.76 0.92 6.91
C ARG A 100 6.14 1.51 8.27
N GLN A 101 6.25 2.83 8.35
CA GLN A 101 6.84 3.50 9.51
C GLN A 101 5.80 3.89 10.57
N VAL A 102 4.61 4.32 10.15
CA VAL A 102 3.60 4.93 11.03
C VAL A 102 2.30 4.10 11.04
N CYS A 103 1.65 3.95 9.90
CA CYS A 103 0.36 3.25 9.77
C CYS A 103 0.55 1.72 9.60
N LYS A 104 1.25 1.12 10.57
CA LYS A 104 1.59 -0.31 10.59
C LYS A 104 0.35 -1.21 10.66
N ALA A 105 0.46 -2.42 10.14
CA ALA A 105 -0.65 -3.39 10.16
C ALA A 105 -1.17 -3.64 11.57
N GLN A 106 -0.25 -3.91 12.50
CA GLN A 106 -0.54 -4.03 13.92
C GLN A 106 0.02 -2.81 14.67
N ARG A 107 -0.74 -2.31 15.64
CA ARG A 107 -0.36 -1.19 16.52
C ARG A 107 0.20 0.02 15.74
N PRO A 108 -0.61 0.62 14.84
CA PRO A 108 -0.20 1.84 14.15
C PRO A 108 0.08 2.96 15.15
N ARG A 109 1.02 3.85 14.82
CA ARG A 109 1.41 4.99 15.65
C ARG A 109 0.49 6.18 15.39
N CYS A 110 -0.80 6.03 15.69
CA CYS A 110 -1.82 7.04 15.39
C CYS A 110 -1.57 8.39 16.07
N GLY A 111 -0.90 8.41 17.24
CA GLY A 111 -0.51 9.64 17.93
C GLY A 111 0.61 10.43 17.23
N GLU A 112 1.45 9.75 16.44
CA GLU A 112 2.53 10.35 15.64
C GLU A 112 2.12 10.58 14.17
N CYS A 113 0.87 10.23 13.82
CA CYS A 113 0.41 10.27 12.44
C CYS A 113 -0.01 11.68 12.03
N LEU A 114 0.68 12.28 11.07
CA LEU A 114 0.34 13.60 10.50
C LEU A 114 -1.07 13.64 9.89
N MET A 115 -1.54 12.54 9.32
CA MET A 115 -2.91 12.41 8.79
C MET A 115 -3.93 12.01 9.89
N GLY A 116 -3.48 11.88 11.13
CA GLY A 116 -4.29 11.35 12.22
C GLY A 116 -5.49 12.24 12.58
N TRP A 117 -5.42 13.54 12.35
CA TRP A 117 -6.50 14.48 12.67
C TRP A 117 -7.78 14.21 11.86
N GLY A 118 -7.64 13.84 10.58
CA GLY A 118 -8.76 13.52 9.67
C GLY A 118 -8.99 12.03 9.46
N CYS A 119 -8.23 11.15 10.13
CA CYS A 119 -8.28 9.72 9.88
C CYS A 119 -9.51 9.06 10.55
N PRO A 120 -10.47 8.50 9.78
CA PRO A 120 -11.70 7.93 10.34
C PRO A 120 -11.44 6.68 11.20
N THR A 121 -10.32 5.99 10.99
CA THR A 121 -9.99 4.78 11.75
C THR A 121 -9.17 5.03 13.02
N LYS A 122 -8.64 6.24 13.23
CA LYS A 122 -7.82 6.57 14.41
C LYS A 122 -8.50 6.21 15.75
N PRO A 123 -9.76 6.60 16.01
CA PRO A 123 -10.41 6.29 17.30
C PRO A 123 -10.49 4.77 17.57
N LYS A 124 -10.76 3.98 16.52
CA LYS A 124 -10.79 2.52 16.61
C LYS A 124 -9.40 1.95 16.93
N MET A 125 -8.35 2.46 16.29
CA MET A 125 -6.98 1.99 16.50
C MET A 125 -6.46 2.32 17.91
N GLU A 126 -6.79 3.50 18.44
CA GLU A 126 -6.40 3.91 19.79
C GLU A 126 -7.09 3.07 20.87
N ARG A 127 -8.40 2.81 20.72
CA ARG A 127 -9.14 1.90 21.61
C ARG A 127 -8.52 0.49 21.62
N ALA A 128 -8.15 -0.03 20.46
CA ALA A 128 -7.49 -1.32 20.35
C ALA A 128 -6.11 -1.32 21.03
N ALA A 129 -5.33 -0.24 20.91
CA ALA A 129 -4.04 -0.10 21.57
C ALA A 129 -4.15 -0.10 23.11
N VAL A 130 -5.16 0.60 23.66
CA VAL A 130 -5.44 0.63 25.11
C VAL A 130 -5.84 -0.77 25.61
N ALA A 131 -6.71 -1.47 24.89
CA ALA A 131 -7.11 -2.84 25.24
C ALA A 131 -5.91 -3.81 25.24
N ASP A 132 -5.04 -3.71 24.22
CA ASP A 132 -3.81 -4.47 24.11
C ASP A 132 -2.86 -4.22 25.30
N ALA A 133 -2.69 -2.95 25.71
CA ALA A 133 -1.86 -2.59 26.84
C ALA A 133 -2.40 -3.17 28.17
N LYS A 134 -3.72 -3.07 28.40
CA LYS A 134 -4.39 -3.69 29.57
C LYS A 134 -4.19 -5.20 29.61
N LYS A 135 -4.31 -5.88 28.45
CA LYS A 135 -4.10 -7.34 28.35
C LYS A 135 -2.65 -7.72 28.67
N LYS A 136 -1.66 -6.94 28.22
CA LYS A 136 -0.25 -7.15 28.55
C LYS A 136 0.04 -6.95 30.04
N ALA A 137 -0.53 -5.92 30.66
CA ALA A 137 -0.37 -5.65 32.09
C ALA A 137 -0.92 -6.81 32.94
N LYS A 138 -2.09 -7.35 32.58
CA LYS A 138 -2.70 -8.53 33.26
C LYS A 138 -1.93 -9.84 33.08
N ARG A 139 -1.16 -9.98 31.99
CA ARG A 139 -0.37 -11.19 31.67
C ARG A 139 1.01 -11.23 32.31
N LYS A 140 1.49 -10.13 32.91
CA LYS A 140 2.81 -10.10 33.56
C LYS A 140 2.71 -10.91 34.87
N PRO A 141 3.34 -12.10 35.00
CA PRO A 141 3.29 -12.85 36.25
C PRO A 141 4.06 -12.08 37.33
N ALA A 142 3.70 -12.31 38.59
CA ALA A 142 4.41 -11.83 39.77
C ALA A 142 5.83 -12.42 39.86
N ALA A 143 6.74 -12.01 38.97
CA ALA A 143 8.14 -12.38 39.03
C ALA A 143 8.88 -11.47 40.03
N LYS A 144 8.70 -11.71 41.33
CA LYS A 144 9.65 -11.33 42.41
C LYS A 144 9.20 -11.83 43.78
N LYS A 145 9.48 -13.09 44.12
CA LYS A 145 9.81 -13.55 45.49
C LYS A 145 10.65 -14.83 45.41
N ARG A 146 11.97 -14.68 45.22
CA ARG A 146 12.93 -15.65 45.76
C ARG A 146 13.77 -14.86 46.76
N LYS A 147 13.41 -15.05 48.03
CA LYS A 147 14.14 -14.53 49.19
C LYS A 147 15.45 -15.32 49.33
N ALA A 148 16.42 -14.61 49.89
CA ALA A 148 17.74 -15.03 50.32
C ALA A 148 17.80 -16.41 50.99
N SER A 149 18.91 -17.11 50.74
CA SER A 149 19.62 -17.95 51.69
C SER A 149 21.11 -17.79 51.41
#